data_AF-A0A8S9C0V3-F1
#
_entry.id   AF-A0A8S9C0V3-F1
#
_cell.length_a   1.000
_cell.length_b   1.000
_cell.length_c   1.000
_cell.angle_alpha   90.00
_cell.angle_beta   90.00
_cell.angle_gamma   90.00
#
_symmetry.space_group_name_H-M   'P 1'
#
loop_
_entity.id
_entity.type
_entity.pdbx_description
1 polymer ?
#
loop_
_entity_poly.entity_id
_entity_poly.type
_entity_poly.pdbx_seq_one_letter_code
_entity_poly.pdbx_strand_id
1 'polypeptide(L)' 'MAPSRSAQATSPYAKDEKVLCFHHEMLYEAKILDVRPTEDKDSPSWQYKIHYKGWKNT' A
#
# COMPACT_ATOMS: atom_id res chain seq x y z
N MET A 1 -6.16 -21.05 -25.96
CA MET A 1 -7.06 -20.28 -25.08
C MET A 1 -6.25 -19.16 -24.44
N ALA A 2 -6.54 -17.91 -24.77
CA ALA A 2 -5.86 -16.75 -24.20
C ALA A 2 -6.30 -16.53 -22.74
N PRO A 3 -5.42 -16.10 -21.82
CA PRO A 3 -5.83 -15.87 -20.44
C PRO A 3 -6.68 -14.60 -20.35
N SER A 4 -8.00 -14.76 -20.47
CA SER A 4 -8.97 -13.74 -20.09
C SER A 4 -9.15 -13.76 -18.58
N ARG A 5 -8.23 -13.11 -17.87
CA ARG A 5 -8.53 -12.44 -16.61
C ARG A 5 -8.03 -11.03 -16.80
N SER A 6 -8.95 -10.10 -16.99
CA SER A 6 -8.74 -8.71 -16.58
C SER A 6 -8.37 -8.78 -15.10
N ALA A 7 -7.08 -8.90 -14.81
CA ALA A 7 -6.57 -8.91 -13.46
C ALA A 7 -7.00 -7.55 -12.89
N GLN A 8 -8.02 -7.54 -12.05
CA GLN A 8 -8.30 -6.38 -11.22
C GLN A 8 -6.97 -6.03 -10.59
N ALA A 9 -6.46 -4.84 -10.92
CA ALA A 9 -5.22 -4.36 -10.37
C ALA A 9 -5.33 -4.55 -8.86
N THR A 10 -4.51 -5.45 -8.33
CA THR A 10 -4.48 -5.76 -6.90
C THR A 10 -3.36 -4.91 -6.33
N SER A 11 -3.57 -4.34 -5.15
CA SER A 11 -2.53 -3.56 -4.50
C SER A 11 -1.29 -4.42 -4.30
N PRO A 12 -0.08 -3.88 -4.55
CA PRO A 12 1.16 -4.62 -4.29
C PRO A 12 1.35 -4.97 -2.81
N TYR A 13 0.73 -4.22 -1.89
CA TYR A 13 0.76 -4.50 -0.45
C TYR A 13 -0.65 -4.63 0.13
N ALA A 14 -0.79 -5.42 1.18
CA ALA A 14 -2.06 -5.74 1.81
C ALA A 14 -2.24 -5.02 3.15
N LYS A 15 -3.51 -4.91 3.59
CA LYS A 15 -3.82 -4.50 4.96
C LYS A 15 -3.17 -5.46 5.96
N ASP A 16 -2.73 -4.91 7.08
CA ASP A 16 -2.06 -5.60 8.19
C ASP A 16 -0.64 -6.12 7.89
N GLU A 17 -0.11 -5.85 6.70
CA GLU A 17 1.26 -6.19 6.30
C GLU A 17 2.30 -5.30 7.00
N LYS A 18 3.42 -5.89 7.40
CA LYS A 18 4.58 -5.17 7.94
C LYS A 18 5.48 -4.76 6.78
N VAL A 19 5.86 -3.48 6.74
CA VAL A 19 6.61 -2.88 5.64
C VAL A 19 7.73 -1.98 6.12
N LEU A 20 8.67 -1.68 5.22
CA LEU A 20 9.64 -0.60 5.38
C LEU A 20 9.14 0.60 4.56
N CYS A 21 8.89 1.72 5.22
CA CYS A 21 8.36 2.93 4.60
C CYS A 21 9.45 4.01 4.53
N PHE A 22 9.65 4.56 3.33
CA PHE A 22 10.66 5.59 3.09
C PHE A 22 10.12 6.96 3.52
N HIS A 23 10.87 7.67 4.37
CA HIS A 23 10.53 9.01 4.81
C HIS A 23 11.81 9.86 4.83
N HIS A 24 11.88 10.81 3.88
CA HIS A 24 13.09 11.56 3.54
C HIS A 24 14.27 10.64 3.20
N GLU A 25 15.31 10.60 4.02
CA GLU A 25 16.54 9.84 3.75
C GLU A 25 16.58 8.49 4.49
N MET A 26 15.52 8.14 5.23
CA MET A 26 15.50 6.99 6.13
C MET A 26 14.32 6.04 5.86
N LEU A 27 14.55 4.74 6.08
CA LEU A 27 13.52 3.70 6.08
C LEU A 27 13.06 3.43 7.51
N TYR A 28 11.75 3.38 7.71
CA TYR A 28 11.13 3.06 8.99
C TYR A 28 10.30 1.78 8.92
N GLU A 29 10.40 0.94 9.94
CA GLU A 29 9.49 -0.21 10.10
C GLU A 29 8.09 0.29 10.43
N ALA A 30 7.08 -0.22 9.71
CA ALA A 30 5.70 0.21 9.84
C ALA A 30 4.71 -0.91 9.52
N LYS A 31 3.43 -0.67 9.77
CA LYS A 31 2.31 -1.56 9.44
C LYS A 31 1.27 -0.85 8.58
N ILE A 32 0.74 -1.54 7.58
CA ILE A 32 -0.37 -1.04 6.76
C ILE A 32 -1.70 -1.19 7.52
N LEU A 33 -2.43 -0.10 7.69
CA LEU A 33 -3.74 -0.07 8.33
C LEU A 33 -4.90 -0.11 7.33
N ASP A 34 -4.73 0.50 6.16
CA ASP A 34 -5.76 0.59 5.14
C ASP A 34 -5.13 0.75 3.75
N VAL A 35 -5.83 0.28 2.71
CA VAL A 35 -5.38 0.31 1.31
C VAL A 35 -6.51 0.82 0.45
N ARG A 36 -6.25 1.84 -0.37
CA ARG A 36 -7.25 2.42 -1.27
C ARG A 36 -6.69 2.63 -2.67
N PRO A 37 -7.43 2.26 -3.73
CA PRO A 37 -7.07 2.69 -5.07
C PRO A 37 -7.24 4.20 -5.18
N THR A 38 -6.39 4.85 -5.97
CA THR A 38 -6.60 6.23 -6.38
C THR A 38 -7.64 6.29 -7.52
N GLU A 39 -8.28 7.44 -7.69
CA GLU A 39 -9.30 7.63 -8.74
C GLU A 39 -8.71 7.90 -10.13
N ASP A 40 -7.38 7.84 -10.26
CA ASP A 40 -6.70 8.05 -11.54
C ASP A 40 -6.94 6.85 -12.47
N LYS A 41 -7.79 7.09 -13.49
CA LYS A 41 -8.19 6.07 -14.46
C LYS A 41 -7.08 5.76 -15.47
N ASP A 42 -6.16 6.68 -15.68
CA ASP A 42 -5.08 6.55 -16.66
C ASP A 42 -3.85 5.89 -16.05
N SER A 43 -3.68 5.97 -14.72
CA SER A 43 -2.57 5.34 -14.00
C SER A 43 -3.02 4.71 -12.68
N PRO A 44 -3.22 3.38 -12.63
CA PRO A 44 -3.64 2.71 -11.40
C PRO A 44 -2.57 2.88 -10.32
N SER A 45 -2.90 3.66 -9.29
CA SER A 45 -2.03 3.88 -8.13
C SER A 45 -2.78 3.61 -6.83
N TRP A 46 -2.04 3.53 -5.73
CA TRP A 46 -2.56 3.09 -4.44
C TRP A 46 -2.12 4.03 -3.33
N GLN A 47 -3.02 4.29 -2.41
CA GLN A 47 -2.74 4.99 -1.17
C GLN A 47 -2.81 4.01 0.00
N TYR A 48 -1.83 4.14 0.89
CA TYR A 48 -1.68 3.28 2.07
C TYR A 48 -1.72 4.12 3.32
N LYS A 49 -2.59 3.75 4.27
CA LYS A 49 -2.54 4.31 5.62
C LYS A 49 -1.49 3.53 6.41
N ILE A 50 -0.40 4.19 6.80
CA ILE A 50 0.75 3.57 7.47
C ILE A 50 0.76 3.96 8.96
N HIS A 51 1.12 3.01 9.82
CA HIS A 51 1.47 3.27 11.22
C HIS A 51 2.89 2.83 11.50
N TYR A 52 3.75 3.78 11.86
CA TYR A 52 5.16 3.53 12.17
C TYR A 52 5.33 2.82 13.50
N LYS A 53 6.27 1.88 13.57
CA LYS A 53 6.60 1.17 14.79
C LYS A 53 7.14 2.14 15.84
N GLY A 54 6.64 2.02 17.07
CA GLY A 54 7.06 2.85 18.21
C GLY A 54 6.39 4.22 18.28
N TRP A 55 5.54 4.58 17.31
CA TRP A 55 4.72 5.78 17.40
C TRP A 55 3.50 5.50 18.28
N LYS A 56 2.99 6.53 18.97
CA LYS A 56 1.78 6.38 19.79
C LYS A 56 0.62 5.92 18.91
N ASN A 57 -0.14 4.94 19.40
CA ASN A 57 -1.35 4.49 18.74
C ASN A 57 -2.42 5.57 18.93
N THR A 58 -2.64 6.40 17.91
CA THR A 58 -3.76 7.34 17.84
C THR A 58 -4.99 6.69 17.25
#